data_AF-A0A8J2LK44-F1
#
_entry.id   AF-A0A8J2LK44-F1
#
_cell.length_a   1.000
_cell.length_b   1.000
_cell.length_c   1.000
_cell.angle_alpha   90.00
_cell.angle_beta   90.00
_cell.angle_gamma   90.00
#
_symmetry.space_group_name_H-M   'P 1'
#
loop_
_entity.id
_entity.type
_entity.pdbx_description
1 polymer ?
#
loop_
_entity_poly.entity_id
_entity_poly.type
_entity_poly.pdbx_seq_one_letter_code
_entity_poly.pdbx_strand_id
1 'polypeptide(L)'
;MPINRSPPRQNQPLITTFTNLSTTMRPREEEEEEEDPNRKNKIPTKEPRPTHTEVPTMDMELMKKLLKELGSEVKTEIQTSEARITAQISGQINDLQDRCEWLEQKTHEQERAIEDLQRDNKFLRNELRKTNVFIGGIPESKDETRSTLISKLISSFKSCGIRIEPADIDTVYRCGNSLNGRNIKIKCTKENAAATIVRGGRELAKKNIRVMEDLTKEESHN
;
A
#
# COMPACT_ATOMS: atom_id res chain seq x y z
N MET A 1 -4.64 3.50 -41.64
CA MET A 1 -3.28 3.74 -41.09
C MET A 1 -3.31 3.39 -39.61
N PRO A 2 -2.53 2.42 -39.12
CA PRO A 2 -2.59 2.04 -37.71
C PRO A 2 -1.70 2.96 -36.87
N ILE A 3 -2.29 3.59 -35.85
CA ILE A 3 -1.57 4.41 -34.88
C ILE A 3 -0.96 3.47 -33.83
N ASN A 4 0.35 3.27 -33.94
CA ASN A 4 1.16 2.49 -33.03
C ASN A 4 1.36 3.28 -31.72
N ARG A 5 0.54 3.03 -30.69
CA ARG A 5 0.73 3.63 -29.36
C ARG A 5 1.58 2.71 -28.50
N SER A 6 2.83 3.12 -28.31
CA SER A 6 3.75 2.48 -27.35
C SER A 6 3.24 2.65 -25.91
N PRO A 7 3.45 1.67 -25.02
CA PRO A 7 3.03 1.77 -23.63
C PRO A 7 3.95 2.72 -22.82
N PRO A 8 3.44 3.32 -21.73
CA PRO A 8 4.21 4.21 -20.89
C PRO A 8 5.30 3.45 -20.13
N ARG A 9 6.51 4.03 -20.12
CA ARG A 9 7.66 3.52 -19.35
C ARG A 9 7.32 3.52 -17.86
N GLN A 10 7.41 2.35 -17.23
CA GLN A 10 7.40 2.20 -15.78
C GLN A 10 8.69 2.81 -15.21
N ASN A 11 8.54 3.82 -14.35
CA ASN A 11 9.62 4.35 -13.53
C ASN A 11 10.04 3.27 -12.54
N GLN A 12 11.25 2.73 -12.72
CA GLN A 12 11.89 1.88 -11.72
C GLN A 12 12.29 2.72 -10.50
N PRO A 13 12.14 2.21 -9.26
CA PRO A 13 12.69 2.86 -8.09
C PRO A 13 14.22 2.68 -8.07
N LEU A 14 14.95 3.78 -7.90
CA LEU A 14 16.38 3.77 -7.58
C LEU A 14 16.54 3.18 -6.16
N ILE A 15 17.05 1.95 -6.09
CA ILE A 15 17.50 1.34 -4.84
C ILE A 15 18.85 1.98 -4.49
N THR A 16 18.82 3.05 -3.70
CA THR A 16 20.01 3.54 -2.99
C THR A 16 20.22 2.68 -1.74
N THR A 17 21.21 1.80 -1.81
CA THR A 17 21.73 1.06 -0.65
C THR A 17 22.34 2.04 0.36
N PHE A 18 21.66 2.21 1.50
CA PHE A 18 22.25 2.83 2.69
C PHE A 18 23.17 1.80 3.37
N THR A 19 24.48 1.99 3.28
CA THR A 19 25.44 1.31 4.14
C THR A 19 25.43 1.97 5.52
N ASN A 20 24.88 1.26 6.51
CA ASN A 20 24.96 1.60 7.92
C ASN A 20 26.41 1.55 8.40
N LEU A 21 26.99 2.71 8.76
CA LEU A 21 28.19 2.78 9.59
C LEU A 21 27.76 2.91 11.06
N SER A 22 27.35 1.78 11.65
CA SER A 22 27.30 1.63 13.11
C SER A 22 28.74 1.54 13.63
N THR A 23 29.29 2.66 14.09
CA THR A 23 30.50 2.62 14.92
C THR A 23 30.07 2.31 16.35
N THR A 24 30.08 1.03 16.69
CA THR A 24 29.92 0.56 18.07
C THR A 24 31.20 0.92 18.82
N MET A 25 31.13 1.87 19.75
CA MET A 25 32.17 2.12 20.74
C MET A 25 32.34 0.85 21.58
N ARG A 26 33.49 0.16 21.46
CA ARG A 26 33.87 -0.91 22.39
C ARG A 26 34.45 -0.29 23.67
N PRO A 27 34.17 -0.86 24.85
CA PRO A 27 34.86 -0.49 26.08
C PRO A 27 36.34 -0.90 25.98
N ARG A 28 37.21 -0.04 26.52
CA ARG A 28 38.65 -0.28 26.66
C ARG A 28 38.84 -1.27 27.81
N GLU A 29 39.24 -2.50 27.49
CA GLU A 29 39.67 -3.48 28.49
C GLU A 29 40.99 -2.98 29.10
N GLU A 30 41.05 -2.97 30.43
CA GLU A 30 42.24 -2.71 31.22
C GLU A 30 43.10 -3.98 31.18
N GLU A 31 44.25 -3.92 30.50
CA GLU A 31 45.28 -4.95 30.61
C GLU A 31 46.07 -4.71 31.90
N GLU A 32 45.88 -5.60 32.89
CA GLU A 32 46.76 -5.76 34.04
C GLU A 32 48.08 -6.42 33.56
N GLU A 33 49.20 -5.69 33.63
CA GLU A 33 50.52 -6.25 33.44
C GLU A 33 50.95 -7.05 34.70
N GLU A 34 51.10 -8.36 34.58
CA GLU A 34 51.77 -9.23 35.55
C GLU A 34 53.28 -8.92 35.59
N GLU A 35 53.78 -8.45 36.74
CA GLU A 35 55.22 -8.35 37.01
C GLU A 35 55.86 -9.71 37.35
N ASP A 36 56.84 -10.14 36.55
CA ASP A 36 57.68 -11.33 36.75
C ASP A 36 58.69 -11.11 37.91
N PRO A 37 58.65 -11.89 39.01
CA PRO A 37 59.44 -11.62 40.21
C PRO A 37 60.88 -12.15 40.18
N ASN A 38 61.46 -12.48 39.02
CA ASN A 38 62.79 -13.10 39.01
C ASN A 38 63.75 -12.61 37.92
N ARG A 39 64.06 -11.30 37.92
CA ARG A 39 65.28 -10.77 37.29
C ARG A 39 66.31 -10.34 38.33
N LYS A 40 67.03 -11.32 38.86
CA LYS A 40 68.39 -11.09 39.37
C LYS A 40 69.30 -10.78 38.19
N ASN A 41 69.82 -9.55 38.09
CA ASN A 41 71.11 -9.34 37.44
C ASN A 41 71.80 -8.03 37.87
N LYS A 42 72.99 -8.23 38.45
CA LYS A 42 74.21 -7.42 38.38
C LYS A 42 74.08 -5.91 38.58
N ILE A 43 74.56 -5.48 39.74
CA ILE A 43 75.08 -4.15 40.02
C ILE A 43 76.38 -3.95 39.21
N PRO A 44 76.50 -2.88 38.41
CA PRO A 44 77.79 -2.29 38.09
C PRO A 44 77.87 -0.88 38.69
N THR A 45 78.86 -0.75 39.58
CA THR A 45 79.82 0.36 39.64
C THR A 45 79.34 1.79 39.40
N LYS A 46 79.43 2.59 40.47
CA LYS A 46 79.26 4.05 40.50
C LYS A 46 79.93 4.76 39.31
N GLU A 47 79.12 5.26 38.38
CA GLU A 47 79.54 6.30 37.44
C GLU A 47 79.33 7.70 38.08
N PRO A 48 80.26 8.64 37.85
CA PRO A 48 80.17 9.99 38.39
C PRO A 48 78.99 10.74 37.77
N ARG A 49 78.24 11.40 38.66
CA ARG A 49 77.08 12.28 38.38
C ARG A 49 77.46 13.31 37.30
N PRO A 50 76.86 13.30 36.10
CA PRO A 50 77.01 14.42 35.18
C PRO A 50 76.32 15.63 35.79
N THR A 51 77.12 16.67 35.98
CA THR A 51 76.71 18.04 36.32
C THR A 51 75.66 18.55 35.34
N HIS A 52 74.63 19.20 35.89
CA HIS A 52 73.60 20.01 35.24
C HIS A 52 73.79 20.19 33.72
N THR A 53 73.15 19.33 32.93
CA THR A 53 72.66 19.78 31.63
C THR A 53 71.47 20.68 31.95
N GLU A 54 71.66 21.99 31.81
CA GLU A 54 70.54 22.93 31.77
C GLU A 54 69.61 22.46 30.65
N VAL A 55 68.54 21.76 31.04
CA VAL A 55 67.39 21.57 30.16
C VAL A 55 66.90 22.99 29.87
N PRO A 56 66.81 23.44 28.61
CA PRO A 56 66.29 24.76 28.30
C PRO A 56 64.89 24.85 28.92
N THR A 57 64.76 25.59 30.01
CA THR A 57 63.47 25.85 30.62
C THR A 57 62.75 26.80 29.67
N MET A 58 61.87 26.22 28.86
CA MET A 58 60.96 26.98 28.02
C MET A 58 60.26 28.00 28.92
N ASP A 59 60.33 29.27 28.54
CA ASP A 59 59.76 30.37 29.32
C ASP A 59 58.29 30.06 29.65
N MET A 60 57.95 29.98 30.95
CA MET A 60 56.60 29.65 31.40
C MET A 60 55.54 30.60 30.83
N GLU A 61 55.90 31.85 30.57
CA GLU A 61 54.98 32.81 29.96
C GLU A 61 54.73 32.49 28.48
N LEU A 62 55.75 32.01 27.76
CA LEU A 62 55.58 31.52 26.38
C LEU A 62 54.68 30.28 26.36
N MET A 63 54.86 29.34 27.30
CA MET A 63 54.04 28.13 27.39
C MET A 63 52.56 28.44 27.66
N LYS A 64 52.27 29.35 28.60
CA LYS A 64 50.90 29.81 28.88
C LYS A 64 50.27 30.49 27.66
N LYS A 65 51.04 31.28 26.92
CA LYS A 65 50.56 31.97 25.72
C LYS A 65 50.20 30.98 24.62
N LEU A 66 51.06 29.98 24.35
CA LEU A 66 50.79 28.93 23.38
C LEU A 66 49.56 28.08 23.75
N LEU A 67 49.43 27.70 25.03
CA LEU A 67 48.25 26.98 25.52
C LEU A 67 46.95 27.78 25.33
N LYS A 68 47.01 29.11 25.54
CA LYS A 68 45.85 29.99 25.34
C LYS A 68 45.50 30.14 23.87
N GLU A 69 46.49 30.30 22.99
CA GLU A 69 46.29 30.38 21.54
C GLU A 69 45.70 29.06 21.01
N LEU A 70 46.29 27.91 21.35
CA LEU A 70 45.78 26.59 20.98
C LEU A 70 44.36 26.35 21.52
N GLY A 71 44.09 26.72 22.77
CA GLY A 71 42.75 26.62 23.36
C GLY A 71 41.71 27.49 22.65
N SER A 72 42.11 28.67 22.17
CA SER A 72 41.24 29.53 21.36
C SER A 72 40.97 28.97 19.97
N GLU A 73 41.99 28.41 19.31
CA GLU A 73 41.88 27.83 17.98
C GLU A 73 40.97 26.58 17.99
N VAL A 74 41.21 25.66 18.93
CA VAL A 74 40.36 24.47 19.12
C VAL A 74 38.92 24.87 19.41
N LYS A 75 38.70 25.89 20.24
CA LYS A 75 37.35 26.40 20.52
C LYS A 75 36.67 26.94 19.26
N THR A 76 37.38 27.71 18.44
CA THR A 76 36.82 28.26 17.20
C THR A 76 36.50 27.16 16.18
N GLU A 77 37.33 26.13 16.09
CA GLU A 77 37.11 25.01 15.16
C GLU A 77 35.92 24.15 15.61
N ILE A 78 35.80 23.86 16.90
CA ILE A 78 34.62 23.19 17.47
C ILE A 78 33.36 23.98 17.14
N GLN A 79 33.32 25.28 17.45
CA GLN A 79 32.15 26.14 17.18
C GLN A 79 31.78 26.19 15.70
N THR A 80 32.78 26.24 14.82
CA THR A 80 32.56 26.24 13.36
C THR A 80 32.02 24.89 12.89
N SER A 81 32.56 23.80 13.40
CA SER A 81 32.10 22.44 13.08
C SER A 81 30.68 22.19 13.58
N GLU A 82 30.33 22.64 14.79
CA GLU A 82 29.00 22.57 15.37
C GLU A 82 28.00 23.35 14.52
N ALA A 83 28.31 24.61 14.18
CA ALA A 83 27.45 25.43 13.34
C ALA A 83 27.18 24.78 11.98
N ARG A 84 28.21 24.16 11.36
CA ARG A 84 28.07 23.45 10.10
C ARG A 84 27.17 22.22 10.23
N ILE A 85 27.36 21.41 11.27
CA ILE A 85 26.55 20.21 11.52
C ILE A 85 25.10 20.59 11.80
N THR A 86 24.87 21.60 12.65
CA THR A 86 23.53 22.11 12.93
C THR A 86 22.84 22.59 11.67
N ALA A 87 23.51 23.39 10.83
CA ALA A 87 22.93 23.86 9.58
C ALA A 87 22.57 22.70 8.64
N GLN A 88 23.43 21.68 8.53
CA GLN A 88 23.17 20.50 7.71
C GLN A 88 21.97 19.71 8.22
N ILE A 89 21.90 19.44 9.53
CA ILE A 89 20.78 18.70 10.13
C ILE A 89 19.48 19.48 10.00
N SER A 90 19.50 20.80 10.27
CA SER A 90 18.32 21.65 10.10
C SER A 90 17.82 21.67 8.66
N GLY A 91 18.72 21.72 7.67
CA GLY A 91 18.35 21.60 6.26
C GLY A 91 17.66 20.28 5.94
N GLN A 92 18.23 19.16 6.40
CA GLN A 92 17.63 17.83 6.20
C GLN A 92 16.27 17.68 6.89
N ILE A 93 16.10 18.26 8.08
CA ILE A 93 14.81 18.25 8.80
C ILE A 93 13.76 19.00 7.98
N ASN A 94 14.08 20.18 7.46
CA ASN A 94 13.15 20.97 6.65
C ASN A 94 12.77 20.22 5.36
N ASP A 95 13.75 19.66 4.64
CA ASP A 95 13.49 18.87 3.43
C ASP A 95 12.57 17.66 3.69
N LEU A 96 12.76 17.00 4.85
CA LEU A 96 11.91 15.89 5.27
C LEU A 96 10.50 16.35 5.65
N GLN A 97 10.37 17.49 6.33
CA GLN A 97 9.07 18.08 6.67
C GLN A 97 8.27 18.42 5.41
N ASP A 98 8.87 19.13 4.46
CA ASP A 98 8.23 19.46 3.18
C ASP A 98 7.77 18.21 2.42
N ARG A 99 8.59 17.15 2.47
CA ARG A 99 8.26 15.88 1.82
C ARG A 99 7.14 15.14 2.53
N CYS A 100 7.06 15.20 3.86
CA CYS A 100 5.95 14.64 4.62
C CYS A 100 4.64 15.36 4.29
N GLU A 101 4.63 16.69 4.30
CA GLU A 101 3.44 17.50 3.96
C GLU A 101 2.94 17.19 2.54
N TRP A 102 3.86 17.09 1.57
CA TRP A 102 3.51 16.71 0.21
C TRP A 102 2.92 15.30 0.12
N LEU A 103 3.45 14.34 0.87
CA LEU A 103 2.92 12.97 0.90
C LEU A 103 1.54 12.90 1.55
N GLU A 104 1.31 13.67 2.62
CA GLU A 104 0.01 13.75 3.28
C GLU A 104 -1.05 14.33 2.34
N GLN A 105 -0.74 15.44 1.67
CA GLN A 105 -1.65 16.03 0.68
C GLN A 105 -1.98 15.03 -0.44
N LYS A 106 -0.95 14.38 -0.99
CA LYS A 106 -1.14 13.41 -2.08
C LYS A 106 -1.96 12.20 -1.64
N THR A 107 -1.76 11.73 -0.41
CA THR A 107 -2.53 10.62 0.15
C THR A 107 -4.01 11.01 0.25
N HIS A 108 -4.30 12.21 0.75
CA HIS A 108 -5.67 12.70 0.87
C HIS A 108 -6.35 12.91 -0.50
N GLU A 109 -5.61 13.34 -1.52
CA GLU A 109 -6.11 13.42 -2.91
C GLU A 109 -6.43 12.03 -3.47
N GLN A 110 -5.58 11.03 -3.22
CA GLN A 110 -5.77 9.66 -3.66
C GLN A 110 -6.95 8.98 -2.95
N GLU A 111 -7.12 9.19 -1.65
CA GLU A 111 -8.26 8.69 -0.88
C GLU A 111 -9.58 9.18 -1.48
N ARG A 112 -9.69 10.48 -1.75
CA ARG A 112 -10.88 11.06 -2.39
C ARG A 112 -11.15 10.45 -3.77
N ALA A 113 -10.11 10.28 -4.59
CA ALA A 113 -10.26 9.65 -5.90
C ALA A 113 -10.72 8.18 -5.80
N ILE A 114 -10.24 7.44 -4.79
CA ILE A 114 -10.66 6.06 -4.54
C ILE A 114 -12.14 6.03 -4.14
N GLU A 115 -12.58 6.91 -3.25
CA GLU A 115 -13.97 7.00 -2.82
C GLU A 115 -14.90 7.32 -4.00
N ASP A 116 -14.52 8.27 -4.86
CA ASP A 116 -15.28 8.62 -6.06
C ASP A 116 -15.38 7.44 -7.02
N LEU A 117 -14.25 6.75 -7.28
CA LEU A 117 -14.24 5.57 -8.14
C LEU A 117 -15.07 4.42 -7.56
N GLN A 118 -15.07 4.22 -6.24
CA GLN A 118 -15.91 3.22 -5.59
C GLN A 118 -17.39 3.55 -5.75
N ARG A 119 -17.77 4.83 -5.61
CA ARG A 119 -19.13 5.31 -5.83
C ARG A 119 -19.58 5.09 -7.26
N ASP A 120 -18.75 5.44 -8.23
CA ASP A 120 -19.03 5.25 -9.66
C ASP A 120 -19.13 3.77 -10.01
N ASN A 121 -18.24 2.93 -9.47
CA ASN A 121 -18.30 1.49 -9.71
C ASN A 121 -19.58 0.88 -9.14
N LYS A 122 -20.01 1.31 -7.95
CA LYS A 122 -21.27 0.89 -7.33
C LYS A 122 -22.46 1.33 -8.18
N PHE A 123 -22.49 2.58 -8.61
CA PHE A 123 -23.53 3.11 -9.50
C PHE A 123 -23.63 2.31 -10.79
N LEU A 124 -22.52 2.13 -11.51
CA LEU A 124 -22.48 1.39 -12.78
C LEU A 124 -22.88 -0.08 -12.61
N ARG A 125 -22.44 -0.74 -11.53
CA ARG A 125 -22.87 -2.11 -11.22
C ARG A 125 -24.36 -2.19 -11.00
N ASN A 126 -24.94 -1.24 -10.28
CA ASN A 126 -26.38 -1.19 -10.04
C ASN A 126 -27.15 -0.93 -11.34
N GLU A 127 -26.72 0.03 -12.15
CA GLU A 127 -27.31 0.31 -13.48
C GLU A 127 -27.30 -0.92 -14.39
N LEU A 128 -26.17 -1.65 -14.46
CA LEU A 128 -26.08 -2.88 -15.25
C LEU A 128 -26.98 -4.00 -14.74
N ARG A 129 -27.30 -4.01 -13.43
CA ARG A 129 -28.11 -5.04 -12.78
C ARG A 129 -29.61 -4.79 -12.87
N LYS A 130 -30.06 -3.54 -13.05
CA LYS A 130 -31.49 -3.20 -13.19
C LYS A 130 -32.20 -3.92 -14.33
N THR A 131 -31.44 -4.34 -15.35
CA THR A 131 -31.97 -5.11 -16.49
C THR A 131 -31.94 -6.62 -16.26
N ASN A 132 -31.33 -7.09 -15.17
CA ASN A 132 -31.20 -8.51 -14.86
C ASN A 132 -32.30 -8.97 -13.89
N VAL A 133 -32.85 -10.15 -14.17
CA VAL A 133 -33.86 -10.80 -13.34
C VAL A 133 -33.53 -12.27 -13.18
N PHE A 134 -33.70 -12.80 -11.97
CA PHE A 134 -33.60 -14.23 -11.69
C PHE A 134 -34.98 -14.87 -11.55
N ILE A 135 -35.13 -16.04 -12.16
CA ILE A 135 -36.38 -16.81 -12.14
C ILE A 135 -36.12 -18.24 -11.68
N GLY A 136 -36.79 -18.65 -10.61
CA GLY A 136 -36.77 -20.01 -10.07
C GLY A 136 -38.10 -20.72 -10.28
N GLY A 137 -38.09 -22.06 -10.22
CA GLY A 137 -39.31 -22.88 -10.31
C GLY A 137 -39.74 -23.28 -11.73
N ILE A 138 -38.95 -22.95 -12.77
CA ILE A 138 -39.18 -23.44 -14.13
C ILE A 138 -38.50 -24.79 -14.33
N PRO A 139 -39.20 -25.86 -14.73
CA PRO A 139 -38.61 -27.19 -14.94
C PRO A 139 -37.47 -27.19 -15.97
N GLU A 140 -36.43 -27.98 -15.70
CA GLU A 140 -35.32 -28.21 -16.63
C GLU A 140 -35.70 -29.26 -17.69
N SER A 141 -35.08 -29.16 -18.87
CA SER A 141 -35.14 -30.20 -19.90
C SER A 141 -33.73 -30.62 -20.29
N LYS A 142 -33.55 -31.90 -20.61
CA LYS A 142 -32.23 -32.47 -20.92
C LYS A 142 -31.52 -31.76 -22.07
N ASP A 143 -32.28 -31.40 -23.11
CA ASP A 143 -31.77 -30.73 -24.32
C ASP A 143 -32.31 -29.29 -24.43
N GLU A 144 -32.27 -28.54 -23.32
CA GLU A 144 -32.73 -27.15 -23.28
C GLU A 144 -31.76 -26.22 -24.01
N THR A 145 -32.19 -25.68 -25.15
CA THR A 145 -31.49 -24.63 -25.89
C THR A 145 -31.96 -23.25 -25.43
N ARG A 146 -31.22 -22.20 -25.81
CA ARG A 146 -31.63 -20.82 -25.53
C ARG A 146 -33.05 -20.51 -26.06
N SER A 147 -33.39 -20.96 -27.26
CA SER A 147 -34.70 -20.69 -27.87
C SER A 147 -35.84 -21.41 -27.15
N THR A 148 -35.64 -22.66 -26.72
CA THR A 148 -36.65 -23.40 -25.96
C THR A 148 -36.83 -22.80 -24.56
N LEU A 149 -35.75 -22.35 -23.93
CA LEU A 149 -35.80 -21.64 -22.64
C LEU A 149 -36.58 -20.32 -22.73
N ILE A 150 -36.32 -19.49 -23.75
CA ILE A 150 -37.11 -18.27 -24.01
C ILE A 150 -38.58 -18.63 -24.19
N SER A 151 -38.89 -19.62 -25.03
CA SER A 151 -40.27 -20.00 -25.33
C SER A 151 -41.04 -20.45 -24.08
N LYS A 152 -40.38 -21.21 -23.19
CA LYS A 152 -40.96 -21.60 -21.90
C LYS A 152 -41.24 -20.40 -21.01
N LEU A 153 -40.28 -19.49 -20.87
CA LEU A 153 -40.43 -18.28 -20.07
C LEU A 153 -41.56 -17.39 -20.57
N ILE A 154 -41.61 -17.10 -21.87
CA ILE A 154 -42.68 -16.30 -22.47
C ILE A 154 -44.05 -16.96 -22.26
N SER A 155 -44.13 -18.28 -22.39
CA SER A 155 -45.36 -19.03 -22.12
C SER A 155 -45.79 -18.90 -20.65
N SER A 156 -44.85 -19.03 -19.71
CA SER A 156 -45.11 -18.83 -18.28
C SER A 156 -45.57 -17.40 -17.98
N PHE A 157 -44.90 -16.38 -18.51
CA PHE A 157 -45.27 -14.97 -18.35
C PHE A 157 -46.66 -14.67 -18.90
N LYS A 158 -46.94 -15.09 -20.14
CA LYS A 158 -48.22 -14.89 -20.80
C LYS A 158 -49.36 -15.54 -20.02
N SER A 159 -49.12 -16.72 -19.47
CA SER A 159 -50.09 -17.43 -18.63
C SER A 159 -50.42 -16.70 -17.31
N CYS A 160 -49.60 -15.74 -16.89
CA CYS A 160 -49.78 -14.89 -15.71
C CYS A 160 -50.13 -13.43 -16.08
N GLY A 161 -50.49 -13.16 -17.34
CA GLY A 161 -50.85 -11.82 -17.81
C GLY A 161 -49.67 -10.86 -17.99
N ILE A 162 -48.44 -11.35 -17.88
CA ILE A 162 -47.21 -10.56 -18.09
C ILE A 162 -46.89 -10.58 -19.59
N ARG A 163 -46.84 -9.39 -20.20
CA ARG A 163 -46.53 -9.22 -21.64
C ARG A 163 -45.07 -8.85 -21.80
N ILE A 164 -44.29 -9.78 -22.32
CA ILE A 164 -42.87 -9.61 -22.66
C ILE A 164 -42.68 -10.27 -24.03
N GLU A 165 -42.01 -9.58 -24.95
CA GLU A 165 -41.69 -10.14 -26.26
C GLU A 165 -40.31 -10.82 -26.23
N PRO A 166 -40.06 -11.83 -27.08
CA PRO A 166 -38.74 -12.43 -27.19
C PRO A 166 -37.62 -11.42 -27.47
N ALA A 167 -37.92 -10.33 -28.19
CA ALA A 167 -36.98 -9.26 -28.49
C ALA A 167 -36.59 -8.41 -27.25
N ASP A 168 -37.37 -8.46 -26.18
CA ASP A 168 -37.05 -7.79 -24.93
C ASP A 168 -35.99 -8.55 -24.10
N ILE A 169 -35.63 -9.76 -24.52
CA ILE A 169 -34.67 -10.64 -23.83
C ILE A 169 -33.33 -10.65 -24.60
N ASP A 170 -32.33 -9.98 -24.03
CA ASP A 170 -30.97 -9.91 -24.58
C ASP A 170 -30.20 -11.22 -24.36
N THR A 171 -30.19 -11.72 -23.12
CA THR A 171 -29.48 -12.96 -22.75
C THR A 171 -30.30 -13.76 -21.77
N VAL A 172 -30.28 -15.09 -21.90
CA VAL A 172 -30.92 -16.00 -20.94
C VAL A 172 -30.14 -17.29 -20.79
N TYR A 173 -29.97 -17.74 -19.55
CA TYR A 173 -29.28 -18.99 -19.23
C TYR A 173 -29.62 -19.47 -17.82
N ARG A 174 -29.42 -20.77 -17.58
CA ARG A 174 -29.52 -21.37 -16.23
C ARG A 174 -28.26 -21.06 -15.43
N CYS A 175 -28.41 -20.71 -14.15
CA CYS A 175 -27.32 -20.36 -13.25
C CYS A 175 -27.47 -21.03 -11.88
N GLY A 176 -26.32 -21.40 -11.29
CA GLY A 176 -26.22 -22.02 -9.98
C GLY A 176 -26.42 -23.53 -9.98
N ASN A 177 -26.33 -24.13 -8.80
CA ASN A 177 -26.69 -25.52 -8.53
C ASN A 177 -27.90 -25.52 -7.61
N SER A 178 -28.98 -26.17 -8.02
CA SER A 178 -30.21 -26.29 -7.24
C SER A 178 -30.74 -27.71 -7.37
N LEU A 179 -31.12 -28.30 -6.23
CA LEU A 179 -31.75 -29.62 -6.16
C LEU A 179 -33.14 -29.64 -6.82
N ASN A 180 -33.82 -28.48 -6.86
CA ASN A 180 -35.19 -28.33 -7.38
C ASN A 180 -35.22 -27.58 -8.73
N GLY A 181 -34.16 -27.71 -9.53
CA GLY A 181 -33.98 -27.00 -10.79
C GLY A 181 -33.28 -25.66 -10.62
N ARG A 182 -32.33 -25.38 -11.51
CA ARG A 182 -31.48 -24.19 -11.51
C ARG A 182 -32.29 -22.94 -11.84
N ASN A 183 -31.93 -21.86 -11.17
CA ASN A 183 -32.47 -20.54 -11.46
C ASN A 183 -32.09 -20.14 -12.90
N ILE A 184 -32.90 -19.30 -13.51
CA ILE A 184 -32.65 -18.72 -14.82
C ILE A 184 -32.28 -17.26 -14.59
N LYS A 185 -31.13 -16.84 -15.11
CA LYS A 185 -30.80 -15.43 -15.23
C LYS A 185 -31.26 -14.94 -16.59
N ILE A 186 -32.02 -13.85 -16.58
CA ILE A 186 -32.50 -13.14 -17.76
C ILE A 186 -31.88 -11.75 -17.72
N LYS A 187 -31.28 -11.33 -18.82
CA LYS A 187 -30.92 -9.94 -19.07
C LYS A 187 -31.90 -9.38 -20.09
N CYS A 188 -32.65 -8.37 -19.70
CA CYS A 188 -33.55 -7.65 -20.58
C CYS A 188 -32.80 -6.58 -21.38
N THR A 189 -33.30 -6.28 -22.58
CA THR A 189 -32.78 -5.16 -23.39
C THR A 189 -33.12 -3.80 -22.80
N LYS A 190 -34.23 -3.72 -22.05
CA LYS A 190 -34.73 -2.49 -21.42
C LYS A 190 -35.08 -2.73 -19.95
N GLU A 191 -34.84 -1.74 -19.11
CA GLU A 191 -35.20 -1.76 -17.68
C GLU A 191 -36.72 -1.97 -17.48
N ASN A 192 -37.55 -1.32 -18.31
CA ASN A 192 -39.01 -1.47 -18.23
C ASN A 192 -39.48 -2.92 -18.38
N ALA A 193 -38.79 -3.74 -19.18
CA ALA A 193 -39.13 -5.16 -19.33
C ALA A 193 -38.79 -5.94 -18.05
N ALA A 194 -37.61 -5.71 -17.47
CA ALA A 194 -37.21 -6.30 -16.20
C ALA A 194 -38.18 -5.91 -15.07
N ALA A 195 -38.50 -4.61 -14.94
CA ALA A 195 -39.45 -4.10 -13.96
C ALA A 195 -40.86 -4.71 -14.13
N THR A 196 -41.30 -4.93 -15.37
CA THR A 196 -42.59 -5.59 -15.66
C THR A 196 -42.60 -7.04 -15.19
N ILE A 197 -41.51 -7.79 -15.40
CA ILE A 197 -41.37 -9.18 -14.91
C ILE A 197 -41.39 -9.21 -13.38
N VAL A 198 -40.61 -8.34 -12.73
CA VAL A 198 -40.53 -8.27 -11.25
C VAL A 198 -41.87 -7.91 -10.64
N ARG A 199 -42.56 -6.89 -11.16
CA ARG A 199 -43.90 -6.49 -10.69
C ARG A 199 -44.92 -7.62 -10.86
N GLY A 200 -44.80 -8.39 -11.93
CA GLY A 200 -45.60 -9.59 -12.18
C GLY A 200 -45.23 -10.79 -11.29
N GLY A 201 -44.17 -10.70 -10.49
CA GLY A 201 -43.67 -11.78 -9.64
C GLY A 201 -44.72 -12.35 -8.69
N ARG A 202 -45.66 -11.54 -8.19
CA ARG A 202 -46.78 -12.02 -7.36
C ARG A 202 -47.72 -12.98 -8.10
N GLU A 203 -47.99 -12.73 -9.38
CA GLU A 203 -48.82 -13.61 -10.20
C GLU A 203 -48.08 -14.88 -10.61
N LEU A 204 -46.76 -14.79 -10.80
CA LEU A 204 -45.90 -15.95 -11.04
C LEU A 204 -45.76 -16.84 -9.80
N ALA A 205 -45.70 -16.24 -8.60
CA ALA A 205 -45.62 -16.96 -7.33
C ALA A 205 -46.84 -17.86 -7.09
N LYS A 206 -48.04 -17.46 -7.55
CA LYS A 206 -49.25 -18.31 -7.54
C LYS A 206 -49.08 -19.61 -8.32
N LYS A 207 -48.12 -19.66 -9.25
CA LYS A 207 -47.74 -20.86 -10.03
C LYS A 207 -46.43 -21.48 -9.58
N ASN A 208 -45.98 -21.20 -8.35
CA ASN A 208 -44.71 -21.66 -7.79
C ASN A 208 -43.47 -21.17 -8.57
N ILE A 209 -43.58 -20.09 -9.33
CA ILE A 209 -42.45 -19.46 -10.03
C ILE A 209 -41.99 -18.26 -9.20
N ARG A 210 -40.73 -18.28 -8.76
CA ARG A 210 -40.15 -17.19 -7.98
C ARG A 210 -39.42 -16.23 -8.90
N VAL A 211 -39.62 -14.94 -8.72
CA VAL A 211 -38.88 -13.87 -9.41
C VAL A 211 -38.08 -13.09 -8.37
N MET A 212 -36.81 -12.81 -8.66
CA MET A 212 -35.92 -12.04 -7.81
C MET A 212 -35.14 -11.03 -8.65
N GLU A 213 -34.92 -9.84 -8.10
CA GLU A 213 -34.03 -8.84 -8.69
C GLU A 213 -32.55 -9.26 -8.52
N ASP A 214 -31.68 -8.82 -9.44
CA ASP A 214 -30.23 -9.06 -9.35
C ASP A 214 -29.55 -8.02 -8.44
N LEU A 215 -29.89 -8.07 -7.14
CA LEU A 215 -29.36 -7.13 -6.15
C LEU A 215 -27.91 -7.45 -5.77
N THR A 216 -27.17 -6.42 -5.37
CA THR A 216 -25.85 -6.62 -4.75
C THR A 216 -25.99 -7.26 -3.37
N LYS A 217 -24.92 -7.88 -2.86
CA LYS A 217 -24.94 -8.48 -1.50
C LYS A 217 -25.32 -7.45 -0.43
N GLU A 218 -24.84 -6.21 -0.59
CA GLU A 218 -25.14 -5.09 0.30
C GLU A 218 -26.63 -4.74 0.30
N GLU A 219 -27.29 -4.78 -0.86
CA GLU A 219 -28.73 -4.50 -0.99
C GLU A 219 -29.60 -5.67 -0.54
N SER A 220 -29.08 -6.90 -0.60
CA SER A 220 -29.83 -8.10 -0.22
C SER A 220 -30.05 -8.28 1.29
N HIS A 221 -29.46 -7.42 2.12
CA HIS A 221 -29.53 -7.49 3.59
C HIS A 221 -30.24 -6.28 4.23
N ASN A 222 -30.76 -5.37 3.41
CA ASN A 222 -31.65 -4.29 3.83
C ASN A 222 -33.11 -4.65 3.54
#